data_AF-A0A0J8U886-F1
#
_entry.id   AF-A0A0J8U886-F1
#
_cell.length_a   1.000
_cell.length_b   1.000
_cell.length_c   1.000
_cell.angle_alpha   90.00
_cell.angle_beta   90.00
_cell.angle_gamma   90.00
#
_symmetry.space_group_name_H-M   'P 1'
#
loop_
_entity.id
_entity.type
_entity.pdbx_description
1 polymer ?
#
loop_
_entity_poly.entity_id
_entity_poly.type
_entity_poly.pdbx_seq_one_letter_code
_entity_poly.pdbx_strand_id
1 'polypeptide(L)'
;MASKLLPVQAFATIARPACRRAPCLALPLFSCAKQGSRRAMTTEVSTEKGIPTPPEAPTPRWQQTPPGMKAPVRLRGPEEGPHVEVNSDPEKLDRFYVRMLGEGGDKMLSEEVKWQAVTHKSFDQGRRGFNDRLAYLGKQLVTLQATLALIQDPASYSQKLPADPYNRTPFQHPSLEGLEVLSSPTLETLMSKKRLAALGRQYELDGVMRWIPRKPSDFQLSGISVVLTQAMYAVVGAVALEKGGAVANQVARNRILKPLGFHIGAN
;
A
#
# COMPACT_ATOMS: atom_id res chain seq x y z
N MET A 1 10.33 -65.92 4.56
CA MET A 1 10.98 -64.61 4.32
C MET A 1 10.50 -63.66 5.40
N ALA A 2 11.40 -63.18 6.24
CA ALA A 2 11.10 -62.50 7.50
C ALA A 2 10.63 -61.05 7.28
N SER A 3 9.46 -60.73 7.80
CA SER A 3 8.89 -59.38 7.90
C SER A 3 9.51 -58.63 9.08
N LYS A 4 10.18 -57.50 8.81
CA LYS A 4 10.72 -56.62 9.85
C LYS A 4 9.72 -55.51 10.15
N LEU A 5 9.19 -55.53 11.37
CA LEU A 5 8.44 -54.45 12.00
C LEU A 5 9.41 -53.30 12.37
N LEU A 6 9.07 -52.07 11.99
CA LEU A 6 9.77 -50.86 12.43
C LEU A 6 8.93 -50.19 13.54
N PRO A 7 9.55 -49.79 14.67
CA PRO A 7 8.83 -49.16 15.77
C PRO A 7 8.63 -47.66 15.57
N VAL A 8 7.43 -47.22 15.92
CA VAL A 8 7.01 -45.82 16.07
C VAL A 8 7.73 -45.22 17.30
N GLN A 9 8.40 -44.08 17.12
CA GLN A 9 8.82 -43.24 18.24
C GLN A 9 8.23 -41.84 18.07
N ALA A 10 7.38 -41.49 19.02
CA ALA A 10 6.87 -40.15 19.27
C ALA A 10 7.88 -39.36 20.09
N PHE A 11 8.15 -38.11 19.72
CA PHE A 11 8.87 -37.17 20.59
C PHE A 11 8.22 -35.79 20.61
N ALA A 12 7.58 -35.55 21.77
CA ALA A 12 7.49 -34.34 22.57
C ALA A 12 7.40 -32.96 21.88
N THR A 13 6.22 -32.37 22.07
CA THR A 13 5.90 -30.94 21.99
C THR A 13 6.74 -30.12 22.97
N ILE A 14 7.59 -29.22 22.47
CA ILE A 14 8.25 -28.18 23.27
C ILE A 14 7.35 -26.94 23.26
N ALA A 15 6.62 -26.72 24.36
CA ALA A 15 5.91 -25.48 24.64
C ALA A 15 6.92 -24.37 24.94
N ARG A 16 6.86 -23.27 24.17
CA ARG A 16 7.63 -22.04 24.46
C ARG A 16 6.80 -21.10 25.34
N PRO A 17 7.34 -20.57 26.45
CA PRO A 17 6.61 -19.66 27.31
C PRO A 17 6.42 -18.28 26.66
N ALA A 18 5.23 -17.73 26.85
CA ALA A 18 4.85 -16.38 26.46
C ALA A 18 5.60 -15.34 27.30
N CYS A 19 6.48 -14.56 26.69
CA CYS A 19 7.00 -13.34 27.30
C CYS A 19 5.93 -12.25 27.27
N ARG A 20 5.31 -12.01 28.42
CA ARG A 20 4.46 -10.83 28.68
C ARG A 20 5.33 -9.57 28.63
N ARG A 21 5.03 -8.65 27.71
CA ARG A 21 5.55 -7.27 27.77
C ARG A 21 4.68 -6.47 28.74
N ALA A 22 5.30 -5.90 29.76
CA ALA A 22 4.69 -4.87 30.61
C ALA A 22 4.68 -3.51 29.89
N PRO A 23 3.72 -2.62 30.17
CA PRO A 23 3.71 -1.25 29.67
C PRO A 23 4.38 -0.32 30.70
N CYS A 24 5.38 0.44 30.28
CA CYS A 24 5.92 1.53 31.09
C CYS A 24 5.77 2.84 30.30
N LEU A 25 4.79 3.64 30.70
CA LEU A 25 4.69 5.07 30.40
C LEU A 25 5.66 5.82 31.31
N ALA A 26 6.41 6.78 30.76
CA ALA A 26 6.65 8.13 31.28
C ALA A 26 7.97 8.72 30.75
N LEU A 27 7.85 9.89 30.10
CA LEU A 27 8.94 10.85 29.92
C LEU A 27 9.28 11.50 31.27
N PRO A 28 10.50 12.05 31.44
CA PRO A 28 10.57 13.51 31.39
C PRO A 28 11.80 14.09 30.67
N LEU A 29 11.68 15.40 30.46
CA LEU A 29 12.52 16.35 29.75
C LEU A 29 13.86 16.68 30.46
N PHE A 30 14.77 17.23 29.64
CA PHE A 30 15.98 18.02 29.94
C PHE A 30 17.23 17.29 30.48
N SER A 31 18.28 17.23 29.65
CA SER A 31 19.65 17.52 30.11
C SER A 31 20.62 17.84 28.98
N CYS A 32 21.16 19.06 29.07
CA CYS A 32 22.52 19.50 28.77
C CYS A 32 23.16 19.14 27.40
N ALA A 33 23.29 20.19 26.58
CA ALA A 33 24.20 20.26 25.46
C ALA A 33 25.65 19.94 25.88
N LYS A 34 26.23 18.91 25.28
CA LYS A 34 27.69 18.76 25.19
C LYS A 34 28.06 18.78 23.72
N GLN A 35 28.66 19.89 23.30
CA GLN A 35 29.33 20.05 22.01
C GLN A 35 30.39 18.96 21.87
N GLY A 36 30.09 17.96 21.04
CA GLY A 36 31.08 17.02 20.55
C GLY A 36 32.02 17.74 19.59
N SER A 37 33.31 17.66 19.90
CA SER A 37 34.43 18.24 19.14
C SER A 37 34.31 17.98 17.64
N ARG A 38 34.37 19.06 16.85
CA ARG A 38 34.45 19.02 15.39
C ARG A 38 35.74 18.30 15.00
N ARG A 39 35.64 17.12 14.40
CA ARG A 39 36.77 16.53 13.65
C ARG A 39 37.09 17.47 12.49
N ALA A 40 38.29 18.05 12.53
CA ALA A 40 38.87 18.76 11.40
C ALA A 40 39.03 17.76 10.23
N MET A 41 38.42 18.06 9.08
CA MET A 41 38.69 17.34 7.85
C MET A 41 40.02 17.85 7.30
N THR A 42 40.99 16.96 7.15
CA THR A 42 42.20 17.19 6.38
C THR A 42 41.84 17.19 4.89
N THR A 43 42.12 18.31 4.22
CA THR A 43 42.12 18.43 2.77
C THR A 43 43.33 17.68 2.22
N GLU A 44 43.10 16.48 1.69
CA GLU A 44 44.06 15.80 0.83
C GLU A 44 43.76 16.23 -0.61
N VAL A 45 44.70 16.97 -1.19
CA VAL A 45 44.69 17.39 -2.58
C VAL A 45 45.05 16.17 -3.42
N SER A 46 44.05 15.53 -4.02
CA SER A 46 44.25 14.52 -5.06
C SER A 46 44.50 15.21 -6.39
N THR A 47 45.75 15.16 -6.86
CA THR A 47 46.16 15.60 -8.19
C THR A 47 45.54 14.72 -9.28
N GLU A 48 44.53 15.29 -9.94
CA GLU A 48 44.23 15.25 -11.38
C GLU A 48 44.48 13.94 -12.16
N LYS A 49 43.40 13.27 -12.57
CA LYS A 49 43.22 12.74 -13.92
C LYS A 49 41.74 12.63 -14.26
N GLY A 50 41.29 13.43 -15.23
CA GLY A 50 39.98 13.30 -15.88
C GLY A 50 39.13 14.55 -15.75
N ILE A 51 38.92 15.23 -16.86
CA ILE A 51 37.94 16.29 -17.07
C ILE A 51 36.60 15.85 -16.44
N PRO A 52 36.01 16.57 -15.47
CA PRO A 52 34.65 16.29 -15.05
C PRO A 52 33.74 16.73 -16.19
N THR A 53 33.21 15.76 -16.91
CA THR A 53 31.98 15.90 -17.70
C THR A 53 30.98 16.68 -16.83
N PRO A 54 30.24 17.67 -17.39
CA PRO A 54 29.24 18.42 -16.61
C PRO A 54 28.35 17.44 -15.85
N PRO A 55 27.94 17.73 -14.60
CA PRO A 55 27.13 16.80 -13.81
C PRO A 55 25.91 16.44 -14.63
N GLU A 56 25.89 15.19 -15.10
CA GLU A 56 24.75 14.60 -15.78
C GLU A 56 23.54 14.82 -14.86
N ALA A 57 22.44 15.31 -15.43
CA ALA A 57 21.24 15.59 -14.65
C ALA A 57 20.94 14.38 -13.76
N PRO A 58 20.63 14.57 -12.46
CA PRO A 58 20.49 13.46 -11.54
C PRO A 58 19.45 12.48 -12.10
N THR A 59 19.90 11.26 -12.40
CA THR A 59 19.02 10.19 -12.88
C THR A 59 17.89 10.00 -11.88
N PRO A 60 16.64 9.86 -12.34
CA PRO A 60 15.51 9.81 -11.44
C PRO A 60 15.59 8.55 -10.57
N ARG A 61 15.23 8.69 -9.28
CA ARG A 61 15.40 7.64 -8.26
C ARG A 61 14.63 6.36 -8.58
N TRP A 62 13.57 6.47 -9.36
CA TRP A 62 12.74 5.33 -9.78
C TRP A 62 13.41 4.49 -10.88
N GLN A 63 14.38 5.04 -11.62
CA GLN A 63 15.05 4.37 -12.74
C GLN A 63 16.27 3.57 -12.26
N GLN A 64 17.07 4.14 -11.36
CA GLN A 64 18.32 3.55 -10.89
C GLN A 64 18.22 2.97 -9.47
N THR A 65 18.84 1.82 -9.27
CA THR A 65 19.11 1.29 -7.92
C THR A 65 20.44 1.84 -7.42
N PRO A 66 20.51 2.40 -6.18
CA PRO A 66 21.74 2.93 -5.61
C PRO A 66 22.90 1.91 -5.68
N PRO A 67 24.10 2.30 -6.17
CA PRO A 67 25.20 1.37 -6.41
C PRO A 67 25.68 0.67 -5.14
N GLY A 68 25.74 1.38 -4.01
CA GLY A 68 26.13 0.81 -2.71
C GLY A 68 25.16 -0.25 -2.16
N MET A 69 23.95 -0.37 -2.71
CA MET A 69 22.99 -1.41 -2.32
C MET A 69 23.06 -2.64 -3.23
N LYS A 70 23.83 -2.60 -4.32
CA LYS A 70 23.99 -3.72 -5.25
C LYS A 70 24.99 -4.72 -4.67
N ALA A 71 24.61 -6.00 -4.67
CA ALA A 71 25.55 -7.07 -4.37
C ALA A 71 26.42 -7.33 -5.61
N PRO A 72 27.72 -7.63 -5.44
CA PRO A 72 28.60 -7.93 -6.58
C PRO A 72 28.20 -9.21 -7.30
N VAL A 73 27.72 -10.22 -6.56
CA VAL A 73 27.26 -11.51 -7.09
C VAL A 73 26.00 -11.95 -6.35
N ARG A 74 25.11 -12.67 -7.04
CA ARG A 74 23.93 -13.28 -6.42
C ARG A 74 24.36 -14.45 -5.52
N LEU A 75 23.94 -14.44 -4.25
CA LEU A 75 24.23 -15.52 -3.30
C LEU A 75 23.28 -16.72 -3.43
N ARG A 76 22.08 -16.50 -3.98
CA ARG A 76 21.10 -17.57 -4.25
C ARG A 76 21.40 -18.19 -5.61
N GLY A 77 20.98 -19.45 -5.79
CA GLY A 77 21.04 -20.14 -7.08
C GLY A 77 20.33 -19.38 -8.21
N PRO A 78 20.49 -19.81 -9.47
CA PRO A 78 19.83 -19.20 -10.62
C PRO A 78 18.31 -19.16 -10.38
N GLU A 79 17.65 -18.11 -10.88
CA GLU A 79 16.21 -17.99 -10.73
C GLU A 79 15.53 -19.08 -11.56
N GLU A 80 14.90 -20.03 -10.86
CA GLU A 80 14.08 -21.07 -11.48
C GLU A 80 12.72 -20.47 -11.85
N GLY A 81 12.56 -20.03 -13.10
CA GLY A 81 11.29 -19.57 -13.64
C GLY A 81 11.41 -18.51 -14.73
N PRO A 82 10.31 -18.19 -15.42
CA PRO A 82 10.30 -17.13 -16.42
C PRO A 82 10.55 -15.78 -15.73
N HIS A 83 11.43 -14.98 -16.34
CA HIS A 83 11.68 -13.61 -15.91
C HIS A 83 10.42 -12.77 -16.10
N VAL A 84 9.95 -12.14 -15.03
CA VAL A 84 8.79 -11.24 -15.08
C VAL A 84 9.28 -9.87 -15.54
N GLU A 85 8.87 -9.46 -16.74
CA GLU A 85 9.16 -8.13 -17.25
C GLU A 85 8.43 -7.06 -16.43
N VAL A 86 9.16 -6.03 -16.01
CA VAL A 86 8.62 -4.94 -15.20
C VAL A 86 8.63 -3.67 -16.04
N ASN A 87 7.53 -2.91 -15.99
CA ASN A 87 7.38 -1.68 -16.75
C ASN A 87 8.49 -0.66 -16.44
N SER A 88 9.08 -0.11 -17.49
CA SER A 88 10.07 0.97 -17.42
C SER A 88 9.66 2.22 -18.21
N ASP A 89 8.54 2.15 -18.94
CA ASP A 89 8.11 3.23 -19.84
C ASP A 89 7.26 4.25 -19.07
N PRO A 90 7.64 5.54 -19.05
CA PRO A 90 6.86 6.59 -18.39
C PRO A 90 5.52 6.85 -19.09
N GLU A 91 5.45 6.72 -20.42
CA GLU A 91 4.20 6.93 -21.15
C GLU A 91 3.09 5.94 -20.77
N LYS A 92 3.46 4.67 -20.51
CA LYS A 92 2.51 3.66 -20.03
C LYS A 92 1.94 4.04 -18.67
N LEU A 93 2.77 4.63 -17.81
CA LEU A 93 2.36 5.12 -16.50
C LEU A 93 1.41 6.31 -16.61
N ASP A 94 1.72 7.27 -17.49
CA ASP A 94 0.87 8.45 -17.70
C ASP A 94 -0.51 8.07 -18.25
N ARG A 95 -0.57 7.13 -19.21
CA ARG A 95 -1.84 6.59 -19.72
C ARG A 95 -2.68 5.95 -18.61
N PHE A 96 -2.05 5.25 -17.66
CA PHE A 96 -2.76 4.72 -16.49
C PHE A 96 -3.35 5.84 -15.63
N TYR A 97 -2.58 6.89 -15.31
CA TYR A 97 -3.06 7.99 -14.49
C TYR A 97 -4.19 8.77 -15.16
N VAL A 98 -4.13 8.96 -16.48
CA VAL A 98 -5.23 9.58 -17.25
C VAL A 98 -6.50 8.73 -17.18
N ARG A 99 -6.40 7.40 -17.29
CA ARG A 99 -7.56 6.51 -17.18
C ARG A 99 -8.18 6.50 -15.79
N MET A 100 -7.34 6.45 -14.75
CA MET A 100 -7.81 6.37 -13.38
C MET A 100 -8.34 7.72 -12.86
N LEU A 101 -7.64 8.82 -13.11
CA LEU A 101 -7.96 10.13 -12.53
C LEU A 101 -8.79 11.01 -13.49
N GLY A 102 -8.72 10.76 -14.79
CA GLY A 102 -9.38 11.52 -15.84
C GLY A 102 -8.42 12.45 -16.60
N GLU A 103 -8.99 13.39 -17.34
CA GLU A 103 -8.25 14.40 -18.08
C GLU A 103 -7.32 15.20 -17.15
N GLY A 104 -6.03 15.30 -17.51
CA GLY A 104 -5.02 15.96 -16.69
C GLY A 104 -4.53 15.17 -15.47
N GLY A 105 -4.93 13.89 -15.33
CA GLY A 105 -4.47 13.00 -14.26
C GLY A 105 -2.95 12.79 -14.23
N ASP A 106 -2.30 12.85 -15.39
CA ASP A 106 -0.84 12.81 -15.56
C ASP A 106 -0.14 14.01 -14.90
N LYS A 107 -0.75 15.20 -14.86
CA LYS A 107 -0.14 16.40 -14.25
C LYS A 107 -0.46 16.54 -12.78
N MET A 108 -1.28 15.64 -12.25
CA MET A 108 -1.75 15.71 -10.87
C MET A 108 -0.67 15.29 -9.87
N LEU A 109 0.25 14.41 -10.26
CA LEU A 109 1.31 13.94 -9.39
C LEU A 109 2.68 14.27 -9.97
N SER A 110 3.66 14.54 -9.11
CA SER A 110 5.06 14.61 -9.51
C SER A 110 5.54 13.26 -10.08
N GLU A 111 6.48 13.29 -11.02
CA GLU A 111 6.94 12.07 -11.71
C GLU A 111 7.48 11.01 -10.74
N GLU A 112 8.26 11.42 -9.73
CA GLU A 112 8.78 10.49 -8.73
C GLU A 112 7.66 9.82 -7.91
N VAL A 113 6.64 10.60 -7.53
CA VAL A 113 5.52 10.09 -6.72
C VAL A 113 4.63 9.18 -7.56
N LYS A 114 4.46 9.43 -8.86
CA LYS A 114 3.75 8.53 -9.77
C LYS A 114 4.34 7.11 -9.72
N TRP A 115 5.67 7.02 -9.82
CA TRP A 115 6.37 5.74 -9.76
C TRP A 115 6.36 5.15 -8.36
N GLN A 116 6.53 5.96 -7.32
CA GLN A 116 6.51 5.50 -5.94
C GLN A 116 5.15 4.89 -5.56
N ALA A 117 4.03 5.49 -5.99
CA ALA A 117 2.68 5.01 -5.69
C ALA A 117 2.37 3.65 -6.37
N VAL A 118 2.95 3.41 -7.54
CA VAL A 118 2.73 2.20 -8.36
C VAL A 118 3.75 1.09 -8.07
N THR A 119 4.83 1.40 -7.34
CA THR A 119 5.87 0.42 -6.99
C THR A 119 5.56 -0.28 -5.67
N HIS A 120 5.49 -1.61 -5.69
CA HIS A 120 5.28 -2.43 -4.50
C HIS A 120 6.61 -2.81 -3.82
N LYS A 121 6.58 -3.06 -2.50
CA LYS A 121 7.75 -3.41 -1.70
C LYS A 121 8.51 -4.65 -2.18
N SER A 122 7.86 -5.59 -2.86
CA SER A 122 8.52 -6.78 -3.40
C SER A 122 9.48 -6.46 -4.56
N PHE A 123 9.33 -5.31 -5.21
CA PHE A 123 10.22 -4.87 -6.28
C PHE A 123 11.59 -4.42 -5.75
N ASP A 124 12.66 -4.93 -6.36
CA ASP A 124 14.06 -4.61 -6.02
C ASP A 124 14.34 -4.65 -4.49
N GLN A 125 13.69 -5.57 -3.78
CA GLN A 125 13.76 -5.71 -2.31
C GLN A 125 13.45 -4.41 -1.53
N GLY A 126 12.64 -3.51 -2.11
CA GLY A 126 12.30 -2.22 -1.51
C GLY A 126 13.48 -1.23 -1.45
N ARG A 127 14.51 -1.41 -2.28
CA ARG A 127 15.64 -0.46 -2.40
C ARG A 127 15.22 0.87 -3.02
N ARG A 128 14.20 0.83 -3.87
CA ARG A 128 13.55 2.03 -4.45
C ARG A 128 12.34 2.42 -3.59
N GLY A 129 11.84 3.64 -3.81
CA GLY A 129 10.62 4.11 -3.15
C GLY A 129 9.45 3.16 -3.44
N PHE A 130 8.76 2.73 -2.38
CA PHE A 130 7.60 1.85 -2.46
C PHE A 130 6.38 2.47 -1.76
N ASN A 131 5.22 1.89 -2.04
CA ASN A 131 3.93 2.53 -1.80
C ASN A 131 3.27 2.25 -0.43
N ASP A 132 3.87 1.47 0.47
CA ASP A 132 3.23 1.03 1.73
C ASP A 132 2.66 2.19 2.57
N ARG A 133 3.43 3.28 2.75
CA ARG A 133 2.99 4.43 3.57
C ARG A 133 1.87 5.23 2.90
N LEU A 134 1.95 5.40 1.59
CA LEU A 134 0.91 6.07 0.80
C LEU A 134 -0.38 5.24 0.83
N ALA A 135 -0.26 3.92 0.70
CA ALA A 135 -1.38 3.00 0.76
C ALA A 135 -2.05 3.00 2.14
N TYR A 136 -1.28 3.10 3.22
CA TYR A 136 -1.83 3.22 4.57
C TYR A 136 -2.75 4.45 4.70
N LEU A 137 -2.26 5.63 4.28
CA LEU A 137 -3.04 6.87 4.33
C LEU A 137 -4.27 6.79 3.41
N GLY A 138 -4.08 6.34 2.17
CA GLY A 138 -5.17 6.23 1.21
C GLY A 138 -6.25 5.24 1.65
N LYS A 139 -5.87 4.13 2.31
CA LYS A 139 -6.84 3.20 2.89
C LYS A 139 -7.74 3.90 3.92
N GLN A 140 -7.15 4.67 4.83
CA GLN A 140 -7.94 5.42 5.82
C GLN A 140 -8.90 6.40 5.17
N LEU A 141 -8.44 7.15 4.15
CA LEU A 141 -9.26 8.11 3.43
C LEU A 141 -10.42 7.43 2.70
N VAL A 142 -10.15 6.37 1.94
CA VAL A 142 -11.21 5.66 1.20
C VAL A 142 -12.19 5.00 2.15
N THR A 143 -11.72 4.39 3.25
CA THR A 143 -12.62 3.82 4.27
C THR A 143 -13.50 4.89 4.91
N LEU A 144 -12.95 6.07 5.24
CA LEU A 144 -13.74 7.19 5.76
C LEU A 144 -14.77 7.68 4.75
N GLN A 145 -14.41 7.82 3.48
CA GLN A 145 -15.38 8.25 2.46
C GLN A 145 -16.45 7.19 2.22
N ALA A 146 -16.11 5.90 2.32
CA ALA A 146 -17.09 4.81 2.23
C ALA A 146 -18.06 4.81 3.42
N THR A 147 -17.57 4.98 4.66
CA THR A 147 -18.46 5.07 5.83
C THR A 147 -19.37 6.28 5.72
N LEU A 148 -18.86 7.43 5.30
CA LEU A 148 -19.68 8.63 5.08
C LEU A 148 -20.75 8.41 4.01
N ALA A 149 -20.41 7.75 2.90
CA ALA A 149 -21.38 7.44 1.86
C ALA A 149 -22.52 6.53 2.37
N LEU A 150 -22.21 5.56 3.23
CA LEU A 150 -23.22 4.70 3.85
C LEU A 150 -24.15 5.46 4.80
N ILE A 151 -23.61 6.41 5.57
CA ILE A 151 -24.41 7.24 6.51
C ILE A 151 -25.30 8.22 5.75
N GLN A 152 -24.85 8.72 4.59
CA GLN A 152 -25.62 9.68 3.79
C GLN A 152 -26.83 9.06 3.10
N ASP A 153 -26.79 7.77 2.79
CA ASP A 153 -27.89 7.02 2.17
C ASP A 153 -28.20 5.74 2.94
N PRO A 154 -28.76 5.84 4.16
CA PRO A 154 -28.97 4.68 4.99
C PRO A 154 -30.07 3.76 4.44
N ALA A 155 -31.01 4.30 3.65
CA ALA A 155 -32.12 3.53 3.09
C ALA A 155 -31.66 2.45 2.10
N SER A 156 -30.64 2.75 1.30
CA SER A 156 -30.08 1.81 0.31
C SER A 156 -29.29 0.65 0.92
N TYR A 157 -28.80 0.81 2.16
CA TYR A 157 -27.85 -0.13 2.78
C TYR A 157 -28.32 -0.70 4.11
N SER A 158 -29.45 -0.22 4.65
CA SER A 158 -30.00 -0.72 5.90
C SER A 158 -30.39 -2.19 5.77
N GLN A 159 -29.86 -3.00 6.69
CA GLN A 159 -30.28 -4.37 6.86
C GLN A 159 -31.25 -4.45 8.03
N LYS A 160 -32.24 -5.35 7.94
CA LYS A 160 -33.14 -5.61 9.06
C LYS A 160 -32.31 -6.06 10.26
N LEU A 161 -32.26 -5.22 11.28
CA LEU A 161 -31.62 -5.58 12.53
C LEU A 161 -32.34 -6.78 13.15
N PRO A 162 -31.59 -7.73 13.75
CA PRO A 162 -32.21 -8.80 14.51
C PRO A 162 -33.04 -8.19 15.66
N ALA A 163 -34.19 -8.79 15.95
CA ALA A 163 -35.01 -8.36 17.06
C ALA A 163 -34.22 -8.46 18.37
N ASP A 164 -34.31 -7.44 19.22
CA ASP A 164 -33.64 -7.43 20.51
C ASP A 164 -34.16 -8.59 21.39
N PRO A 165 -33.30 -9.47 21.92
CA PRO A 165 -33.72 -10.59 22.77
C PRO A 165 -34.48 -10.16 24.04
N TYR A 166 -34.28 -8.92 24.48
CA TYR A 166 -34.87 -8.37 25.70
C TYR A 166 -36.03 -7.40 25.45
N ASN A 167 -36.50 -7.29 24.19
CA ASN A 167 -37.58 -6.38 23.77
C ASN A 167 -37.40 -4.93 24.24
N ARG A 168 -36.15 -4.45 24.31
CA ARG A 168 -35.85 -3.05 24.65
C ARG A 168 -36.09 -2.16 23.44
N THR A 169 -36.56 -0.95 23.69
CA THR A 169 -36.68 0.08 22.66
C THR A 169 -35.36 0.86 22.55
N PRO A 170 -34.75 0.96 21.35
CA PRO A 170 -33.54 1.74 21.16
C PRO A 170 -33.83 3.24 21.36
N PHE A 171 -32.84 3.99 21.82
CA PHE A 171 -32.94 5.43 21.97
C PHE A 171 -33.02 6.09 20.58
N GLN A 172 -34.12 6.81 20.32
CA GLN A 172 -34.34 7.49 19.05
C GLN A 172 -33.87 8.95 19.15
N HIS A 173 -32.91 9.31 18.31
CA HIS A 173 -32.39 10.68 18.21
C HIS A 173 -32.00 10.96 16.75
N PRO A 174 -32.27 12.17 16.21
CA PRO A 174 -32.00 12.49 14.81
C PRO A 174 -30.53 12.30 14.40
N SER A 175 -29.59 12.55 15.30
CA SER A 175 -28.15 12.33 15.03
C SER A 175 -27.71 10.86 15.05
N LEU A 176 -28.55 9.95 15.57
CA LEU A 176 -28.26 8.51 15.60
C LEU A 176 -28.92 7.76 14.44
N GLU A 177 -29.84 8.42 13.74
CA GLU A 177 -30.51 7.87 12.57
C GLU A 177 -29.50 7.52 11.48
N GLY A 178 -29.60 6.32 10.91
CA GLY A 178 -28.71 5.84 9.85
C GLY A 178 -27.35 5.29 10.30
N LEU A 179 -26.94 5.48 11.56
CA LEU A 179 -25.67 4.90 12.06
C LEU A 179 -25.69 3.37 12.16
N GLU A 180 -26.88 2.78 12.23
CA GLU A 180 -27.10 1.33 12.27
C GLU A 180 -26.47 0.62 11.06
N VAL A 181 -26.42 1.29 9.90
CA VAL A 181 -25.80 0.77 8.67
C VAL A 181 -24.32 0.42 8.85
N LEU A 182 -23.63 1.10 9.76
CA LEU A 182 -22.22 0.86 10.04
C LEU A 182 -21.96 -0.45 10.80
N SER A 183 -22.95 -0.98 11.52
CA SER A 183 -22.82 -2.27 12.22
C SER A 183 -22.86 -3.47 11.28
N SER A 184 -23.39 -3.27 10.06
CA SER A 184 -23.49 -4.33 9.06
C SER A 184 -22.15 -4.60 8.39
N PRO A 185 -21.85 -5.87 8.00
CA PRO A 185 -20.67 -6.21 7.18
C PRO A 185 -20.75 -5.67 5.74
N THR A 186 -21.73 -4.81 5.43
CA THR A 186 -21.91 -4.15 4.13
C THR A 186 -20.63 -3.43 3.69
N LEU A 187 -19.99 -2.66 4.57
CA LEU A 187 -18.76 -1.95 4.21
C LEU A 187 -17.63 -2.90 3.80
N GLU A 188 -17.39 -3.96 4.58
CA GLU A 188 -16.33 -4.93 4.29
C GLU A 188 -16.60 -5.69 2.99
N THR A 189 -17.87 -5.97 2.70
CA THR A 189 -18.30 -6.65 1.48
C THR A 189 -18.09 -5.75 0.25
N LEU A 190 -18.52 -4.48 0.33
CA LEU A 190 -18.37 -3.50 -0.74
C LEU A 190 -16.90 -3.16 -0.99
N MET A 191 -16.11 -2.96 0.06
CA MET A 191 -14.67 -2.66 0.00
C MET A 191 -13.77 -3.91 0.01
N SER A 192 -14.31 -5.06 -0.36
CA SER A 192 -13.53 -6.30 -0.37
C SER A 192 -12.35 -6.22 -1.35
N LYS A 193 -11.20 -6.79 -0.95
CA LYS A 193 -9.97 -6.78 -1.75
C LYS A 193 -10.17 -7.32 -3.17
N LYS A 194 -11.07 -8.29 -3.34
CA LYS A 194 -11.40 -8.86 -4.66
C LYS A 194 -12.04 -7.82 -5.58
N ARG A 195 -12.96 -7.01 -5.07
CA ARG A 195 -13.65 -5.96 -5.84
C ARG A 195 -12.71 -4.82 -6.19
N LEU A 196 -11.89 -4.39 -5.23
CA LEU A 196 -10.86 -3.37 -5.48
C LEU A 196 -9.79 -3.84 -6.47
N ALA A 197 -9.37 -5.10 -6.38
CA ALA A 197 -8.46 -5.67 -7.37
C ALA A 197 -9.09 -5.75 -8.76
N ALA A 198 -10.38 -6.12 -8.86
CA ALA A 198 -11.12 -6.13 -10.11
C ALA A 198 -11.20 -4.72 -10.72
N LEU A 199 -11.47 -3.70 -9.90
CA LEU A 199 -11.43 -2.30 -10.32
C LEU A 199 -10.04 -1.87 -10.79
N GLY A 200 -8.99 -2.25 -10.07
CA GLY A 200 -7.60 -1.99 -10.49
C GLY A 200 -7.26 -2.62 -11.85
N ARG A 201 -7.80 -3.80 -12.15
CA ARG A 201 -7.68 -4.43 -13.49
C ARG A 201 -8.48 -3.69 -14.56
N GLN A 202 -9.64 -3.13 -14.23
CA GLN A 202 -10.41 -2.30 -15.17
C GLN A 202 -9.64 -1.03 -15.56
N TYR A 203 -8.80 -0.51 -14.67
CA TYR A 203 -7.86 0.58 -14.98
C TYR A 203 -6.53 0.10 -15.59
N GLU A 204 -6.37 -1.20 -15.83
CA GLU A 204 -5.15 -1.85 -16.32
C GLU A 204 -3.90 -1.53 -15.49
N LEU A 205 -4.05 -1.48 -14.18
CA LEU A 205 -2.94 -1.24 -13.25
C LEU A 205 -1.96 -2.43 -13.21
N ASP A 206 -2.42 -3.63 -13.54
CA ASP A 206 -1.61 -4.84 -13.59
C ASP A 206 -0.45 -4.77 -14.59
N GLY A 207 -0.65 -4.11 -15.74
CA GLY A 207 0.40 -3.91 -16.76
C GLY A 207 1.42 -2.81 -16.43
N VAL A 208 1.12 -1.95 -15.45
CA VAL A 208 1.97 -0.78 -15.11
C VAL A 208 2.69 -0.97 -13.78
N MET A 209 2.09 -1.76 -12.88
CA MET A 209 2.57 -1.98 -11.52
C MET A 209 3.93 -2.68 -11.47
N ARG A 210 4.85 -2.12 -10.68
CA ARG A 210 6.17 -2.70 -10.46
C ARG A 210 6.16 -3.59 -9.23
N TRP A 211 6.15 -4.90 -9.45
CA TRP A 211 6.18 -5.90 -8.38
C TRP A 211 6.83 -7.19 -8.87
N ILE A 212 7.29 -8.01 -7.91
CA ILE A 212 7.81 -9.35 -8.20
C ILE A 212 6.83 -10.37 -7.59
N PRO A 213 6.20 -11.26 -8.39
CA PRO A 213 5.32 -12.31 -7.89
C PRO A 213 6.12 -13.42 -7.21
N ARG A 214 5.52 -14.10 -6.24
CA ARG A 214 6.13 -15.28 -5.60
C ARG A 214 6.25 -16.47 -6.55
N LYS A 215 5.24 -16.67 -7.40
CA LYS A 215 5.16 -17.72 -8.42
C LYS A 215 4.81 -17.07 -9.76
N PRO A 216 5.76 -16.99 -10.71
CA PRO A 216 5.51 -16.38 -12.03
C PRO A 216 4.41 -17.09 -12.84
N SER A 217 4.19 -18.39 -12.61
CA SER A 217 3.16 -19.18 -13.29
C SER A 217 1.72 -18.90 -12.81
N ASP A 218 1.56 -18.39 -11.58
CA ASP A 218 0.25 -18.09 -11.00
C ASP A 218 0.28 -16.80 -10.17
N PHE A 219 -0.24 -15.74 -10.77
CA PHE A 219 -0.33 -14.42 -10.13
C PHE A 219 -1.38 -14.36 -9.02
N GLN A 220 -2.43 -15.19 -9.06
CA GLN A 220 -3.46 -15.21 -8.02
C GLN A 220 -2.90 -15.76 -6.71
N LEU A 221 -2.21 -16.90 -6.77
CA LEU A 221 -1.52 -17.47 -5.60
C LEU A 221 -0.38 -16.57 -5.10
N SER A 222 0.20 -15.77 -5.98
CA SER A 222 1.21 -14.76 -5.63
C SER A 222 0.65 -13.53 -4.92
N GLY A 223 -0.67 -13.41 -4.82
CA GLY A 223 -1.32 -12.33 -4.08
C GLY A 223 -1.55 -11.05 -4.89
N ILE A 224 -1.63 -11.11 -6.23
CA ILE A 224 -1.86 -9.94 -7.11
C ILE A 224 -3.00 -9.04 -6.62
N SER A 225 -4.08 -9.63 -6.09
CA SER A 225 -5.24 -8.87 -5.61
C SER A 225 -4.89 -7.93 -4.46
N VAL A 226 -3.97 -8.33 -3.58
CA VAL A 226 -3.50 -7.49 -2.47
C VAL A 226 -2.65 -6.34 -3.01
N VAL A 227 -1.74 -6.65 -3.93
CA VAL A 227 -0.81 -5.69 -4.51
C VAL A 227 -1.55 -4.61 -5.31
N LEU A 228 -2.52 -5.01 -6.14
CA LEU A 228 -3.40 -4.09 -6.88
C LEU A 228 -4.21 -3.20 -5.93
N THR A 229 -4.84 -3.80 -4.91
CA THR A 229 -5.61 -3.05 -3.91
C THR A 229 -4.73 -2.02 -3.18
N GLN A 230 -3.52 -2.42 -2.82
CA GLN A 230 -2.55 -1.54 -2.16
C GLN A 230 -2.14 -0.37 -3.05
N ALA A 231 -1.86 -0.63 -4.34
CA ALA A 231 -1.51 0.42 -5.30
C ALA A 231 -2.67 1.40 -5.55
N MET A 232 -3.91 0.91 -5.64
CA MET A 232 -5.10 1.78 -5.72
C MET A 232 -5.20 2.73 -4.53
N TYR A 233 -4.99 2.23 -3.31
CA TYR A 233 -4.96 3.09 -2.12
C TYR A 233 -3.79 4.06 -2.14
N ALA A 234 -2.62 3.62 -2.60
CA ALA A 234 -1.43 4.46 -2.66
C ALA A 234 -1.61 5.68 -3.57
N VAL A 235 -2.27 5.52 -4.72
CA VAL A 235 -2.56 6.63 -5.62
C VAL A 235 -3.42 7.69 -4.92
N VAL A 236 -4.48 7.28 -4.21
CA VAL A 236 -5.32 8.22 -3.44
C VAL A 236 -4.54 8.90 -2.32
N GLY A 237 -3.69 8.14 -1.62
CA GLY A 237 -2.81 8.68 -0.57
C GLY A 237 -1.80 9.69 -1.12
N ALA A 238 -1.23 9.44 -2.30
CA ALA A 238 -0.34 10.37 -2.99
C ALA A 238 -1.06 11.68 -3.36
N VAL A 239 -2.25 11.57 -3.94
CA VAL A 239 -3.09 12.73 -4.26
C VAL A 239 -3.42 13.55 -3.02
N ALA A 240 -3.72 12.90 -1.89
CA ALA A 240 -4.02 13.58 -0.64
C ALA A 240 -2.85 14.42 -0.12
N LEU A 241 -1.61 13.95 -0.29
CA LEU A 241 -0.42 14.67 0.16
C LEU A 241 0.02 15.78 -0.80
N GLU A 242 -0.13 15.60 -2.11
CA GLU A 242 0.29 16.62 -3.09
C GLU A 242 -0.77 17.69 -3.38
N LYS A 243 -2.06 17.31 -3.43
CA LYS A 243 -3.17 18.21 -3.81
C LYS A 243 -4.14 18.50 -2.66
N GLY A 244 -3.97 17.83 -1.53
CA GLY A 244 -4.79 18.03 -0.34
C GLY A 244 -6.02 17.12 -0.27
N GLY A 245 -6.65 17.11 0.92
CA GLY A 245 -7.75 16.20 1.24
C GLY A 245 -9.02 16.42 0.43
N ALA A 246 -9.35 17.67 0.06
CA ALA A 246 -10.57 17.97 -0.71
C ALA A 246 -10.58 17.28 -2.07
N VAL A 247 -9.47 17.40 -2.81
CA VAL A 247 -9.31 16.77 -4.11
C VAL A 247 -9.23 15.25 -3.99
N ALA A 248 -8.52 14.73 -2.98
CA ALA A 248 -8.44 13.30 -2.74
C ALA A 248 -9.80 12.68 -2.38
N ASN A 249 -10.66 13.40 -1.64
CA ASN A 249 -12.02 12.95 -1.34
C ASN A 249 -12.88 12.84 -2.61
N GLN A 250 -12.78 13.81 -3.52
CA GLN A 250 -13.46 13.76 -4.81
C GLN A 250 -12.97 12.57 -5.66
N VAL A 251 -11.64 12.35 -5.71
CA VAL A 251 -11.06 11.20 -6.42
C VAL A 251 -11.54 9.89 -5.81
N ALA A 252 -11.50 9.73 -4.48
CA ALA A 252 -11.97 8.52 -3.82
C ALA A 252 -13.45 8.24 -4.11
N ARG A 253 -14.32 9.26 -4.04
CA ARG A 253 -15.74 9.14 -4.35
C ARG A 253 -15.99 8.76 -5.81
N ASN A 254 -15.41 9.49 -6.74
CA ASN A 254 -15.72 9.36 -8.17
C ASN A 254 -15.02 8.16 -8.83
N ARG A 255 -13.78 7.86 -8.43
CA ARG A 255 -12.93 6.85 -9.10
C ARG A 255 -12.86 5.52 -8.37
N ILE A 256 -13.26 5.45 -7.09
CA ILE A 256 -13.27 4.20 -6.33
C ILE A 256 -14.69 3.83 -5.90
N LEU A 257 -15.35 4.68 -5.12
CA LEU A 257 -16.63 4.33 -4.49
C LEU A 257 -17.77 4.22 -5.51
N LYS A 258 -17.90 5.17 -6.44
CA LYS A 258 -18.94 5.12 -7.48
C LYS A 258 -18.84 3.86 -8.37
N PRO A 259 -17.67 3.45 -8.89
CA PRO A 259 -17.52 2.17 -9.59
C PRO A 259 -17.80 0.93 -8.74
N LEU A 260 -17.62 1.01 -7.42
CA LEU A 260 -17.95 -0.08 -6.49
C LEU A 260 -19.45 -0.15 -6.16
N GLY A 261 -20.28 0.75 -6.70
CA GLY A 261 -21.72 0.77 -6.49
C GLY A 261 -22.18 1.52 -5.25
N PHE A 262 -21.36 2.43 -4.73
CA PHE A 262 -21.82 3.38 -3.71
C PHE A 262 -22.70 4.45 -4.37
N HIS A 263 -23.88 4.69 -3.81
CA HIS A 263 -24.74 5.81 -4.14
C HIS A 263 -24.19 7.04 -3.43
N ILE A 264 -23.53 7.90 -4.19
CA ILE A 264 -22.93 9.12 -3.66
C ILE A 264 -23.75 10.27 -4.22
N GLY A 265 -24.39 11.02 -3.34
CA GLY A 265 -25.05 12.28 -3.72
C GLY A 265 -24.03 13.21 -4.36
N ALA A 266 -24.42 13.86 -5.46
CA ALA A 266 -23.63 14.93 -6.04
C ALA A 266 -23.60 16.10 -5.03
N ASN A 267 -22.44 16.34 -4.42
CA ASN A 267 -22.14 17.62 -3.78
C ASN A 267 -21.45 18.51 -4.80
#